data_AF-A0A2W2BSC5-F1
#
_entry.id   AF-A0A2W2BSC5-F1
#
_cell.length_a   1.000
_cell.length_b   1.000
_cell.length_c   1.000
_cell.angle_alpha   90.00
_cell.angle_beta   90.00
_cell.angle_gamma   90.00
#
_symmetry.space_group_name_H-M   'P 1'
#
loop_
_entity.id
_entity.type
_entity.pdbx_description
1 polymer ?
#
loop_
_entity_poly.entity_id
_entity_poly.type
_entity_poly.pdbx_seq_one_letter_code
_entity_poly.pdbx_strand_id
1 'polypeptide(L)' 'MSGRPNIVLIVMDDLGYGDLSCMGNRIVRTPRMDAVAAEGIVLRHMYAASAVCTPSRAALLTGRYPQRVG' A
#
# COMPACT_ATOMS: atom_id res chain seq x y z
N MET A 1 -2.96 -5.86 -29.65
CA MET A 1 -2.01 -4.79 -29.28
C MET A 1 -1.72 -4.89 -27.78
N SER A 2 -0.52 -5.28 -27.38
CA SER A 2 -0.08 -5.13 -25.99
C SER A 2 0.46 -3.72 -25.82
N GLY A 3 -0.42 -2.74 -25.66
CA GLY A 3 -0.03 -1.37 -25.31
C GLY A 3 0.71 -1.35 -23.97
N ARG A 4 1.60 -0.37 -23.77
CA ARG A 4 2.26 -0.19 -22.47
C ARG A 4 1.17 0.11 -21.42
N PRO A 5 1.07 -0.65 -20.31
CA PRO A 5 0.07 -0.37 -19.30
C PRO A 5 0.39 0.93 -18.58
N ASN A 6 -0.66 1.64 -18.16
CA ASN A 6 -0.51 2.73 -17.21
C ASN A 6 -0.40 2.16 -15.80
N ILE A 7 0.53 2.69 -14.99
CA ILE A 7 0.71 2.30 -13.60
C ILE A 7 0.31 3.48 -12.72
N VAL A 8 -0.65 3.26 -11.82
CA VAL A 8 -1.08 4.24 -10.82
C VAL A 8 -0.72 3.70 -9.44
N LEU A 9 0.22 4.37 -8.76
CA LEU A 9 0.64 4.03 -7.40
C LEU A 9 -0.06 4.95 -6.40
N ILE A 10 -0.94 4.39 -5.56
CA ILE A 10 -1.65 5.11 -4.50
C ILE A 10 -1.02 4.73 -3.15
N VAL A 11 -0.55 5.73 -2.40
CA VAL A 11 0.06 5.54 -1.07
C VAL A 11 -0.71 6.40 -0.07
N MET A 12 -1.26 5.77 0.97
CA MET A 12 -1.98 6.43 2.05
C MET A 12 -1.03 6.65 3.23
N ASP A 13 -1.07 7.84 3.83
CA ASP A 13 -0.25 8.15 5.02
C ASP A 13 -0.93 7.62 6.28
N ASP A 14 -0.16 6.96 7.15
CA ASP A 14 -0.58 6.44 8.45
C ASP A 14 -1.83 5.54 8.47
N LEU A 15 -2.23 4.95 7.34
CA LEU A 15 -3.33 3.98 7.32
C LEU A 15 -2.92 2.68 8.05
N GLY A 16 -3.63 2.37 9.12
CA GLY A 16 -3.41 1.16 9.91
C GLY A 16 -3.83 -0.10 9.17
N TYR A 17 -3.16 -1.22 9.47
CA TYR A 17 -3.43 -2.52 8.85
C TYR A 17 -4.90 -2.96 8.96
N GLY A 18 -5.56 -2.64 10.07
CA GLY A 18 -6.95 -3.00 10.35
C GLY A 18 -7.98 -1.92 10.01
N ASP A 19 -7.60 -0.83 9.33
CA ASP A 19 -8.51 0.31 9.12
C ASP A 19 -9.50 0.08 7.97
N LEU A 20 -9.14 -0.75 6.99
CA LEU A 20 -10.00 -1.06 5.83
C LEU A 20 -11.00 -2.17 6.15
N SER A 21 -12.22 -2.09 5.62
CA SER A 21 -13.22 -3.15 5.77
C SER A 21 -12.77 -4.47 5.15
N CYS A 22 -12.09 -4.45 4.00
CA CYS A 22 -11.47 -5.64 3.40
C CYS A 22 -10.36 -6.30 4.25
N MET A 23 -9.83 -5.57 5.24
CA MET A 23 -8.82 -6.05 6.20
C MET A 23 -9.43 -6.45 7.56
N GLY A 24 -10.75 -6.39 7.70
CA GLY A 24 -11.48 -6.87 8.88
C GLY A 24 -12.10 -5.78 9.74
N ASN A 25 -12.01 -4.50 9.35
CA ASN A 25 -12.73 -3.43 10.06
C ASN A 25 -14.24 -3.63 9.94
N ARG A 26 -14.95 -3.64 11.08
CA ARG A 26 -16.42 -3.81 11.13
C ARG A 26 -17.19 -2.49 11.25
N ILE A 27 -16.48 -1.38 11.52
CA ILE A 27 -17.07 -0.08 11.81
C ILE A 27 -16.88 0.85 10.60
N VAL A 28 -15.65 0.96 10.11
CA VAL A 28 -15.29 1.81 8.98
C VAL A 28 -15.69 1.13 7.68
N ARG A 29 -16.41 1.85 6.82
CA ARG A 29 -16.86 1.35 5.51
C ARG A 29 -15.99 1.93 4.41
N THR A 30 -15.26 1.09 3.68
CA THR A 30 -14.39 1.50 2.57
C THR A 30 -14.78 0.83 1.23
N PRO A 31 -16.00 1.05 0.72
CA PRO A 31 -16.55 0.26 -0.39
C PRO A 31 -15.75 0.35 -1.70
N ARG A 32 -15.09 1.49 -1.96
CA ARG A 32 -14.21 1.64 -3.13
C ARG A 32 -12.93 0.82 -3.01
N MET A 33 -12.37 0.74 -1.81
CA MET A 33 -11.19 -0.10 -1.55
C MET A 33 -11.56 -1.59 -1.53
N ASP A 34 -12.76 -1.92 -1.05
CA ASP A 34 -13.27 -3.29 -1.08
C ASP A 34 -13.44 -3.80 -2.53
N ALA A 35 -13.93 -2.96 -3.45
CA ALA A 35 -14.00 -3.29 -4.87
C ALA A 35 -12.61 -3.55 -5.48
N VAL A 36 -11.64 -2.68 -5.21
CA VAL A 36 -10.24 -2.87 -5.66
C VAL A 36 -9.64 -4.16 -5.11
N ALA A 37 -9.92 -4.49 -3.84
CA ALA A 37 -9.46 -5.72 -3.23
C ALA A 37 -10.10 -6.99 -3.84
N ALA A 38 -11.38 -6.91 -4.23
CA ALA A 38 -12.12 -8.02 -4.84
C ALA A 38 -11.69 -8.32 -6.28
N GLU A 39 -11.27 -7.30 -7.02
CA GLU A 39 -10.81 -7.42 -8.43
C GLU A 39 -9.30 -7.68 -8.55
N GLY A 40 -8.58 -7.73 -7.43
CA GLY A 40 -7.12 -7.78 -7.40
C GLY A 40 -6.54 -8.78 -6.41
N ILE A 41 -5.33 -8.48 -5.95
CA ILE A 41 -4.60 -9.29 -4.96
C ILE A 41 -4.40 -8.47 -3.70
N VAL A 42 -4.73 -9.06 -2.54
CA VAL A 42 -4.53 -8.46 -1.22
C VAL A 42 -3.32 -9.08 -0.54
N LEU A 43 -2.30 -8.26 -0.27
CA LEU A 43 -1.13 -8.67 0.49
C LEU A 43 -1.38 -8.51 1.99
N ARG A 44 -1.74 -9.60 2.67
CA ARG A 44 -1.97 -9.61 4.13
C ARG A 44 -0.69 -9.50 4.98
N HIS A 45 0.48 -9.60 4.34
CA HIS A 45 1.79 -9.49 4.99
C HIS A 45 2.71 -8.54 4.21
N MET A 46 2.24 -7.31 3.98
CA MET A 46 3.03 -6.24 3.35
C MET A 46 3.67 -5.36 4.42
N TYR A 47 4.99 -5.46 4.59
CA TYR A 47 5.73 -4.67 5.57
C TYR A 47 6.35 -3.42 4.92
N ALA A 48 6.15 -2.26 5.54
CA ALA A 48 6.93 -1.08 5.22
C ALA A 48 8.40 -1.30 5.64
N ALA A 49 9.33 -0.76 4.86
CA ALA A 49 10.76 -0.90 5.17
C ALA A 49 11.20 -0.07 6.40
N SER A 50 10.35 0.84 6.87
CA SER A 50 10.52 1.61 8.09
C SER A 50 9.15 2.03 8.64
N ALA A 51 9.07 2.27 9.95
CA ALA A 51 7.89 2.79 10.64
C ALA A 51 7.76 4.32 10.59
N VAL A 52 8.64 5.02 9.84
CA VAL A 52 8.63 6.49 9.72
C VAL A 52 8.45 6.90 8.26
N CYS A 53 7.70 7.98 8.03
CA CYS A 53 7.27 8.45 6.69
C CYS A 53 8.44 8.59 5.70
N THR A 54 9.46 9.38 6.03
CA THR A 54 10.60 9.67 5.14
C THR A 54 11.37 8.41 4.73
N PRO A 55 11.90 7.58 5.64
CA PRO A 55 12.62 6.37 5.25
C PRO A 55 11.73 5.31 4.57
N SER A 56 10.44 5.21 4.94
CA SER A 56 9.49 4.31 4.27
C SER A 56 9.29 4.70 2.79
N ARG A 57 9.05 6.00 2.53
CA ARG A 57 8.87 6.53 1.16
C ARG A 57 10.16 6.48 0.35
N ALA A 58 11.31 6.74 0.97
CA ALA A 58 12.61 6.60 0.31
C ALA A 58 12.84 5.17 -0.16
N ALA A 59 12.52 4.17 0.67
CA ALA A 59 12.63 2.77 0.29
C ALA A 59 11.67 2.38 -0.85
N LEU A 60 10.43 2.90 -0.82
CA LEU A 60 9.43 2.66 -1.88
C LEU A 60 9.89 3.20 -3.24
N LEU A 61 10.45 4.42 -3.27
CA LEU A 61 10.86 5.07 -4.52
C LEU A 61 12.16 4.52 -5.10
N THR A 62 13.05 4.00 -4.25
CA THR A 62 14.38 3.54 -4.66
C THR A 62 14.48 2.02 -4.78
N GLY A 63 13.54 1.26 -4.21
CA GLY A 63 13.62 -0.20 -4.10
C GLY A 63 14.77 -0.67 -3.20
N ARG A 64 15.25 0.19 -2.29
CA ARG A 64 16.41 -0.09 -1.42
C ARG A 64 16.01 0.01 0.04
N TYR A 65 16.72 -0.73 0.89
CA TYR A 65 16.60 -0.55 2.34
C TYR A 65 16.99 0.89 2.74
N PRO A 66 16.28 1.52 3.71
CA PRO A 66 16.55 2.88 4.15
C PRO A 66 18.02 3.15 4.48
N GLN A 67 18.70 2.19 5.11
CA GLN A 67 20.13 2.26 5.47
C GLN A 67 21.07 2.45 4.28
N ARG A 68 20.61 2.19 3.04
CA ARG A 68 21.40 2.35 1.83
C ARG A 68 21.09 3.64 1.05
N VAL A 69 20.26 4.52 1.60
CA VAL A 69 19.77 5.74 0.92
C VAL A 69 19.78 7.01 1.77
N GLY A 70 20.30 6.95 3.01
CA GLY A 70 20.50 8.12 3.89
C GLY A 70 19.59 8.08 5.10
#